data_AF-A0A3C1RH26-F1
#
_entry.id   AF-A0A3C1RH26-F1
#
_cell.length_a   1.000
_cell.length_b   1.000
_cell.length_c   1.000
_cell.angle_alpha   90.00
_cell.angle_beta   90.00
_cell.angle_gamma   90.00
#
_symmetry.space_group_name_H-M   'P 1'
#
loop_
_entity.id
_entity.type
_entity.pdbx_description
1 polymer ?
#
loop_
_entity_poly.entity_id
_entity_poly.type
_entity_poly.pdbx_seq_one_letter_code
_entity_poly.pdbx_strand_id
1 'polypeptide(L)'
;MELINDIVCQVYFDGKSTEKIFELLHLYLPKYEPLNLDYTSRIDSEEDFTSNKEMIDYFVNNDHVAQTFYWNQYTDNPDRISFGVNITDDNKTVFSLTIDGTITLAEIYLNDLKQRLNSDIGVITFFNPAEYKNGLDFKMKYG
;
A
#
# COMPACT_ATOMS: atom_id res chain seq x y z
N MET A 1 -16.53 22.07 4.50
CA MET A 1 -15.82 21.26 3.50
C MET A 1 -16.61 19.99 3.27
N GLU A 2 -16.68 19.55 2.02
CA GLU A 2 -17.38 18.31 1.64
C GLU A 2 -16.57 17.10 2.11
N LEU A 3 -17.25 16.15 2.75
CA LEU A 3 -16.68 14.87 3.12
C LEU A 3 -16.83 13.92 1.93
N ILE A 4 -15.73 13.31 1.52
CA ILE A 4 -15.62 12.37 0.42
C ILE A 4 -15.14 11.06 1.03
N ASN A 5 -15.84 9.97 0.71
CA ASN A 5 -15.43 8.64 1.10
C ASN A 5 -14.50 8.05 0.03
N ASP A 6 -13.63 7.13 0.44
CA ASP A 6 -12.76 6.37 -0.46
C ASP A 6 -11.86 7.26 -1.34
N ILE A 7 -11.21 8.26 -0.74
CA ILE A 7 -10.14 9.02 -1.39
C ILE A 7 -8.88 8.16 -1.35
N VAL A 8 -8.31 7.84 -2.52
CA VAL A 8 -7.15 6.96 -2.62
C VAL A 8 -5.90 7.77 -2.93
N CYS A 9 -4.95 7.80 -2.00
CA CYS A 9 -3.63 8.41 -2.19
C CYS A 9 -2.64 7.32 -2.54
N GLN A 10 -1.99 7.38 -3.70
CA GLN A 10 -1.00 6.39 -4.13
C GLN A 10 0.37 7.01 -4.38
N VAL A 11 1.43 6.34 -3.92
CA VAL A 11 2.81 6.81 -4.03
C VAL A 11 3.71 5.69 -4.52
N TYR A 12 4.56 6.02 -5.48
CA TYR A 12 5.56 5.11 -6.03
C TYR A 12 6.76 4.97 -5.11
N PHE A 13 7.30 3.76 -5.02
CA PHE A 13 8.55 3.44 -4.35
C PHE A 13 9.45 2.58 -5.24
N ASP A 14 10.68 3.03 -5.44
CA ASP A 14 11.67 2.38 -6.32
C ASP A 14 12.35 1.20 -5.61
N GLY A 15 11.59 0.12 -5.40
CA GLY A 15 12.08 -1.11 -4.83
C GLY A 15 10.98 -1.89 -4.10
N LYS A 16 11.40 -2.90 -3.35
CA LYS A 16 10.57 -3.70 -2.44
C LYS A 16 11.29 -3.76 -1.10
N SER A 17 10.57 -3.60 0.01
CA SER A 17 11.17 -3.71 1.34
C SER A 17 10.14 -4.08 2.39
N THR A 18 10.31 -5.25 3.01
CA THR A 18 9.47 -5.69 4.13
C THR A 18 9.54 -4.70 5.28
N GLU A 19 10.74 -4.19 5.58
CA GLU A 19 10.94 -3.20 6.63
C GLU A 19 10.15 -1.93 6.36
N LYS A 20 10.22 -1.39 5.13
CA LYS A 20 9.46 -0.19 4.75
C LYS A 20 7.95 -0.42 4.79
N ILE A 21 7.48 -1.60 4.36
CA ILE A 21 6.07 -1.98 4.44
C ILE A 21 5.58 -1.97 5.88
N PHE A 22 6.28 -2.66 6.79
CA PHE A 22 5.86 -2.69 8.19
C PHE A 22 6.05 -1.35 8.90
N GLU A 23 7.11 -0.58 8.60
CA GLU A 23 7.31 0.77 9.15
C GLU A 23 6.09 1.66 8.88
N LEU A 24 5.65 1.73 7.62
CA LEU A 24 4.51 2.56 7.23
C LEU A 24 3.18 1.99 7.75
N LEU A 25 3.01 0.66 7.72
CA LEU A 25 1.82 0.01 8.27
C LEU A 25 1.65 0.35 9.76
N HIS A 26 2.70 0.23 10.58
CA HIS A 26 2.62 0.57 12.01
C HIS A 26 2.46 2.08 12.25
N LEU A 27 2.98 2.92 11.36
CA LEU A 27 2.82 4.37 11.44
C LEU A 27 1.36 4.78 11.24
N TYR A 28 0.72 4.31 10.16
CA TYR A 28 -0.65 4.73 9.81
C TYR A 28 -1.72 3.93 10.53
N LEU A 29 -1.47 2.65 10.82
CA LEU A 29 -2.42 1.73 11.45
C LEU A 29 -1.76 0.97 12.62
N PRO A 30 -1.38 1.61 13.74
CA PRO A 30 -0.63 0.96 14.83
C PRO A 30 -1.34 -0.22 15.50
N LYS A 31 -2.66 -0.36 15.30
CA LYS A 31 -3.52 -1.45 15.80
C LYS A 31 -4.16 -2.22 14.64
N TYR A 32 -3.50 -2.29 13.48
CA TYR A 32 -3.99 -3.01 12.31
C TYR A 32 -4.38 -4.45 12.64
N GLU A 33 -5.41 -4.95 11.95
CA GLU A 33 -5.72 -6.38 12.00
C GLU A 33 -4.74 -7.14 11.11
N PRO A 34 -4.05 -8.18 11.63
CA PRO A 34 -3.19 -9.01 10.80
C PRO A 34 -3.95 -9.65 9.64
N LEU A 35 -3.28 -9.84 8.50
CA LEU A 35 -3.83 -10.60 7.39
C LEU A 35 -4.04 -12.06 7.81
N ASN A 36 -5.06 -12.69 7.26
CA ASN A 36 -5.16 -14.14 7.33
C ASN A 36 -3.98 -14.77 6.56
N LEU A 37 -3.48 -15.91 7.04
CA LEU A 37 -2.31 -16.56 6.43
C LEU A 37 -2.61 -17.21 5.07
N ASP A 38 -3.89 -17.35 4.73
CA ASP A 38 -4.40 -17.81 3.43
C ASP A 38 -4.78 -16.64 2.49
N TYR A 39 -4.43 -15.40 2.86
CA TYR A 39 -4.71 -14.21 2.04
C TYR A 39 -4.15 -14.32 0.61
N THR A 40 -3.03 -15.02 0.47
CA THR A 40 -2.40 -15.36 -0.81
C THR A 40 -1.55 -16.62 -0.61
N SER A 41 -1.08 -17.23 -1.70
CA SER A 41 -0.28 -18.45 -1.68
C SER A 41 1.10 -18.24 -2.29
N ARG A 42 2.03 -19.14 -1.97
CA ARG A 42 3.29 -19.27 -2.70
C ARG A 42 2.98 -19.74 -4.13
N ILE A 43 3.84 -19.34 -5.07
CA ILE A 43 3.75 -19.77 -6.48
C ILE A 43 4.55 -21.07 -6.70
N ASP A 44 5.58 -21.27 -5.88
CA ASP A 44 6.58 -22.33 -6.00
C ASP A 44 6.40 -23.47 -4.99
N SER A 45 5.40 -23.39 -4.11
CA SER A 45 5.16 -24.37 -3.04
C SER A 45 3.68 -24.43 -2.66
N GLU A 46 3.24 -25.61 -2.21
CA GLU A 46 1.93 -25.82 -1.58
C GLU A 46 1.97 -25.57 -0.06
N GLU A 47 3.12 -25.20 0.50
CA GLU A 47 3.25 -24.88 1.92
C GLU A 47 2.56 -23.56 2.27
N ASP A 48 1.73 -23.59 3.31
CA ASP A 48 1.09 -22.41 3.86
C ASP A 48 2.10 -21.47 4.55
N PHE A 49 1.79 -20.17 4.57
CA PHE A 49 2.55 -19.22 5.38
C PHE A 49 2.27 -19.43 6.87
N THR A 50 3.30 -19.25 7.71
CA THR A 50 3.19 -19.37 9.17
C THR A 50 3.07 -18.00 9.86
N SER A 51 3.38 -16.91 9.16
CA SER A 51 3.24 -15.55 9.67
C SER A 51 3.05 -14.51 8.56
N ASN A 52 2.48 -13.34 8.90
CA ASN A 52 2.41 -12.19 7.99
C ASN A 52 3.80 -11.75 7.55
N LYS A 53 4.80 -11.77 8.44
CA LYS A 53 6.16 -11.38 8.08
C LYS A 53 6.73 -12.30 7.00
N GLU A 54 6.59 -13.61 7.16
CA GLU A 54 7.02 -14.60 6.17
C GLU A 54 6.29 -14.42 4.84
N MET A 55 4.97 -14.18 4.87
CA MET A 55 4.19 -13.90 3.68
C MET A 55 4.72 -12.67 2.94
N ILE A 56 4.90 -11.54 3.62
CA ILE A 56 5.43 -10.32 2.99
C ILE A 56 6.87 -10.53 2.50
N ASP A 57 7.73 -11.17 3.30
CA ASP A 57 9.11 -11.48 2.92
C ASP A 57 9.17 -12.32 1.65
N TYR A 58 8.25 -13.25 1.46
CA TYR A 58 8.20 -14.07 0.25
C TYR A 58 8.02 -13.18 -1.00
N PHE A 59 7.03 -12.30 -1.03
CA PHE A 59 6.78 -11.45 -2.20
C PHE A 59 7.84 -10.34 -2.37
N VAL A 60 8.44 -9.87 -1.28
CA VAL A 60 9.54 -8.90 -1.34
C VAL A 60 10.81 -9.55 -1.91
N ASN A 61 11.13 -10.78 -1.50
CA ASN A 61 12.39 -11.44 -1.86
C ASN A 61 12.32 -12.23 -3.17
N ASN A 62 11.13 -12.50 -3.71
CA ASN A 62 10.97 -13.12 -5.01
C ASN A 62 10.75 -12.06 -6.08
N ASP A 63 11.58 -12.10 -7.12
CA ASP A 63 11.48 -11.16 -8.23
C ASP A 63 10.39 -11.54 -9.21
N HIS A 64 9.79 -10.52 -9.83
CA HIS A 64 8.75 -10.67 -10.83
C HIS A 64 7.47 -11.35 -10.34
N VAL A 65 7.22 -11.30 -9.03
CA VAL A 65 5.98 -11.73 -8.41
C VAL A 65 5.19 -10.51 -7.94
N ALA A 66 4.00 -10.34 -8.51
CA ALA A 66 3.08 -9.29 -8.09
C ALA A 66 2.15 -9.79 -6.99
N GLN A 67 1.88 -8.92 -6.02
CA GLN A 67 0.88 -9.16 -4.99
C GLN A 67 0.44 -7.83 -4.38
N THR A 68 -0.86 -7.72 -4.12
CA THR A 68 -1.44 -6.59 -3.40
C THR A 68 -1.88 -7.03 -2.02
N PHE A 69 -1.58 -6.24 -1.01
CA PHE A 69 -2.02 -6.44 0.37
C PHE A 69 -2.80 -5.22 0.85
N TYR A 70 -3.82 -5.45 1.67
CA TYR A 70 -4.63 -4.40 2.29
C TYR A 70 -4.83 -4.69 3.77
N TRP A 71 -4.53 -3.71 4.59
CA TRP A 71 -4.76 -3.73 6.02
C TRP A 71 -5.78 -2.67 6.40
N ASN A 72 -6.58 -3.01 7.42
CA ASN A 72 -7.55 -2.11 8.01
C ASN A 72 -7.37 -2.09 9.53
N GLN A 73 -7.95 -1.06 10.14
CA GLN A 73 -8.04 -0.92 11.58
C GLN A 73 -9.41 -0.32 11.92
N TYR A 74 -10.20 -1.01 12.75
CA TYR A 74 -11.54 -0.52 13.12
C TYR A 74 -11.56 0.36 14.37
N THR A 75 -10.55 0.23 15.24
CA THR A 75 -10.46 0.99 16.50
C THR A 75 -9.50 2.16 16.33
N ASP A 76 -9.80 3.33 16.92
CA ASP A 76 -8.94 4.51 16.88
C ASP A 76 -8.46 4.91 15.46
N ASN A 77 -9.36 4.79 14.47
CA ASN A 77 -9.11 5.13 13.06
C ASN A 77 -10.17 6.13 12.55
N PRO A 78 -10.13 7.39 13.02
CA PRO A 78 -11.18 8.38 12.75
C PRO A 78 -11.30 8.74 11.26
N ASP A 79 -10.21 8.69 10.52
CA ASP A 79 -10.16 8.97 9.08
C ASP A 79 -10.40 7.70 8.23
N ARG A 80 -10.73 6.59 8.89
CA ARG A 80 -11.05 5.28 8.27
C ARG A 80 -10.00 4.84 7.26
N ILE A 81 -8.72 5.05 7.61
CA ILE A 81 -7.56 4.71 6.80
C ILE A 81 -7.55 3.20 6.52
N SER A 82 -7.41 2.84 5.25
CA SER A 82 -6.96 1.53 4.78
C SER A 82 -5.56 1.69 4.20
N PHE A 83 -4.64 0.82 4.61
CA PHE A 83 -3.27 0.81 4.11
C PHE A 83 -3.11 -0.28 3.08
N GLY A 84 -2.70 0.07 1.87
CA GLY A 84 -2.47 -0.86 0.78
C GLY A 84 -1.04 -0.85 0.30
N VAL A 85 -0.58 -2.02 -0.15
CA VAL A 85 0.74 -2.21 -0.72
C VAL A 85 0.60 -3.07 -1.96
N ASN A 86 0.91 -2.52 -3.12
CA ASN A 86 0.96 -3.25 -4.37
C ASN A 86 2.43 -3.47 -4.78
N ILE A 87 2.92 -4.69 -4.57
CA ILE A 87 4.19 -5.17 -5.11
C ILE A 87 3.94 -5.56 -6.56
N THR A 88 4.73 -5.00 -7.46
CA THR A 88 4.54 -5.13 -8.92
C THR A 88 5.58 -6.06 -9.54
N ASP A 89 5.24 -6.61 -10.71
CA ASP A 89 6.07 -7.56 -11.45
C ASP A 89 7.40 -6.99 -11.96
N ASP A 90 7.56 -5.66 -11.98
CA ASP A 90 8.80 -4.97 -12.29
C ASP A 90 9.63 -4.62 -11.03
N ASN A 91 9.35 -5.31 -9.92
CA ASN A 91 10.07 -5.19 -8.64
C ASN A 91 10.02 -3.77 -8.05
N LYS A 92 8.86 -3.12 -8.18
CA LYS A 92 8.55 -1.84 -7.54
C LYS A 92 7.38 -2.01 -6.58
N THR A 93 7.15 -1.01 -5.76
CA THR A 93 5.98 -0.97 -4.88
C THR A 93 5.21 0.32 -5.09
N VAL A 94 3.88 0.22 -5.16
CA VAL A 94 2.97 1.36 -5.02
C VAL A 94 2.28 1.22 -3.67
N PHE A 95 2.51 2.19 -2.79
CA PHE A 95 1.84 2.29 -1.50
C PHE A 95 0.55 3.07 -1.66
N SER A 96 -0.50 2.70 -0.93
CA SER A 96 -1.77 3.41 -0.95
C SER A 96 -2.32 3.68 0.46
N LEU A 97 -2.92 4.85 0.64
CA LEU A 97 -3.80 5.17 1.76
C LEU A 97 -5.18 5.47 1.19
N THR A 98 -6.17 4.66 1.55
CA THR A 98 -7.58 4.98 1.28
C THR A 98 -8.18 5.61 2.53
N ILE A 99 -8.76 6.80 2.42
CA ILE A 99 -9.26 7.55 3.58
C ILE A 99 -10.66 8.12 3.32
N ASP A 100 -11.43 8.29 4.38
CA ASP A 100 -12.65 9.09 4.39
C ASP A 100 -12.32 10.47 4.94
N GLY A 101 -12.62 11.54 4.21
CA GLY A 101 -12.22 12.87 4.64
C GLY A 101 -12.43 13.96 3.62
N THR A 102 -11.50 14.90 3.57
CA THR A 102 -11.56 16.03 2.64
C THR A 102 -10.35 16.00 1.72
N ILE A 103 -10.42 16.68 0.58
CA ILE A 103 -9.28 16.78 -0.36
C ILE A 103 -8.03 17.32 0.36
N THR A 104 -8.18 18.34 1.21
CA THR A 104 -7.06 18.89 2.00
C THR A 104 -6.44 17.86 2.94
N LEU A 105 -7.25 16.99 3.55
CA LEU A 105 -6.73 15.90 4.39
C LEU A 105 -5.98 14.86 3.54
N ALA A 106 -6.53 14.50 2.37
CA ALA A 106 -5.86 13.61 1.43
C ALA A 106 -4.53 14.16 0.93
N GLU A 107 -4.44 15.47 0.66
CA GLU A 107 -3.19 16.14 0.30
C GLU A 107 -2.15 16.05 1.43
N ILE A 108 -2.58 16.19 2.70
CA ILE A 108 -1.69 16.01 3.86
C ILE A 108 -1.15 14.58 3.91
N TYR A 109 -2.01 13.57 3.79
CA TYR A 109 -1.59 12.16 3.81
C TYR A 109 -0.72 11.79 2.61
N LEU A 110 -1.05 12.27 1.40
CA LEU A 110 -0.23 12.06 0.22
C LEU A 110 1.17 12.65 0.43
N ASN A 111 1.26 13.89 0.92
CA ASN A 111 2.53 14.56 1.13
C ASN A 111 3.37 13.89 2.22
N ASP A 112 2.77 13.47 3.34
CA ASP A 112 3.50 12.69 4.35
C ASP A 112 3.98 11.36 3.74
N LEU A 113 3.13 10.60 3.04
CA LEU A 113 3.53 9.34 2.41
C LEU A 113 4.66 9.51 1.38
N LYS A 114 4.60 10.56 0.55
CA LYS A 114 5.68 10.97 -0.37
C LYS A 114 6.99 11.22 0.36
N GLN A 115 6.96 11.97 1.46
CA GLN A 115 8.15 12.25 2.28
C GLN A 115 8.73 10.98 2.91
N ARG A 116 7.88 10.10 3.47
CA ARG A 116 8.33 8.84 4.10
C ARG A 116 8.97 7.87 3.11
N LEU A 117 8.52 7.92 1.86
CA LEU A 117 9.02 7.09 0.76
C LEU A 117 10.15 7.77 -0.03
N ASN A 118 10.48 9.03 0.27
CA ASN A 118 11.42 9.84 -0.50
C ASN A 118 11.08 9.83 -2.01
N SER A 119 9.82 10.07 -2.34
CA SER A 119 9.28 9.98 -3.68
C SER A 119 8.36 11.16 -3.97
N ASP A 120 8.60 11.88 -5.07
CA ASP A 120 7.72 12.96 -5.52
C ASP A 120 6.56 12.47 -6.39
N ILE A 121 6.56 11.18 -6.75
CA ILE A 121 5.64 10.54 -7.68
C ILE A 121 4.44 9.98 -6.91
N GLY A 122 3.26 10.56 -7.12
CA GLY A 122 2.05 10.08 -6.49
C GLY A 122 0.82 10.88 -6.89
N VAL A 123 -0.35 10.26 -6.72
CA VAL A 123 -1.64 10.71 -7.26
C VAL A 123 -2.75 10.52 -6.23
N ILE A 124 -3.76 11.39 -6.30
CA ILE A 124 -5.04 11.22 -5.60
C ILE A 124 -6.08 10.81 -6.63
N THR A 125 -6.80 9.73 -6.35
CA THR A 125 -7.99 9.31 -7.09
C THR A 125 -9.18 9.17 -6.14
N PHE A 126 -10.37 8.97 -6.70
CA PHE A 126 -11.61 8.86 -5.94
C PHE A 126 -12.32 7.57 -6.33
N PHE A 127 -12.88 6.86 -5.35
CA PHE A 127 -13.61 5.59 -5.48
C PHE A 127 -12.77 4.40 -5.96
N ASN A 128 -11.93 4.61 -6.98
CA ASN A 128 -11.04 3.59 -7.55
C ASN A 128 -9.58 4.03 -7.41
N PRO A 129 -8.66 3.09 -7.15
CA PRO A 129 -7.23 3.33 -7.31
C PRO A 129 -6.88 3.76 -8.75
N ALA A 130 -5.75 4.44 -8.89
CA ALA A 130 -5.15 4.78 -10.16
C ALA A 130 -4.92 3.54 -11.04
N GLU A 131 -5.12 3.68 -12.35
CA GLU A 131 -4.94 2.59 -13.31
C GLU A 131 -3.52 2.56 -13.88
N TYR A 132 -2.80 1.47 -13.59
CA TYR A 132 -1.45 1.23 -14.09
C TYR A 132 -1.20 -0.28 -14.26
N LYS A 133 -0.22 -0.60 -15.12
CA LYS A 133 0.17 -1.99 -15.40
C LYS A 133 1.18 -2.54 -14.41
N ASN A 134 2.15 -1.73 -14.02
CA ASN A 134 3.22 -2.04 -13.06
C ASN A 134 3.85 -0.74 -12.53
N GLY A 135 4.91 -0.82 -11.73
CA GLY A 135 5.50 0.35 -11.09
C GLY A 135 6.07 1.36 -12.08
N LEU A 136 6.68 0.90 -13.17
CA LEU A 136 7.19 1.77 -14.23
C LEU A 136 6.05 2.50 -14.95
N ASP A 137 4.95 1.82 -15.28
CA ASP A 137 3.77 2.46 -15.87
C ASP A 137 3.17 3.51 -14.93
N PHE A 138 3.08 3.22 -13.62
CA PHE A 138 2.65 4.19 -12.61
C PHE A 138 3.56 5.43 -12.61
N LYS A 139 4.88 5.22 -12.57
CA LYS A 139 5.88 6.30 -12.61
C LYS A 139 5.77 7.14 -13.87
N MET A 140 5.53 6.52 -15.03
CA MET A 140 5.38 7.26 -16.30
C MET A 140 4.10 8.08 -16.38
N LYS A 141 3.00 7.61 -15.76
CA LYS A 141 1.70 8.28 -15.80
C LYS A 141 1.54 9.39 -14.76
N TYR A 142 2.16 9.22 -13.60
CA TYR A 142 1.89 10.04 -12.40
C TYR A 142 3.14 10.71 -11.82
N GLY A 143 4.26 10.68 -12.54
CA GLY A 143 5.54 11.31 -12.19
C GLY A 143 5.86 12.57 -12.96
#